data_AF-A0A127PBR6-F1
#
_entry.id   AF-A0A127PBR6-F1
#
_cell.length_a   1.000
_cell.length_b   1.000
_cell.length_c   1.000
_cell.angle_alpha   90.00
_cell.angle_beta   90.00
_cell.angle_gamma   90.00
#
_symmetry.space_group_name_H-M   'P 1'
#
loop_
_entity.id
_entity.type
_entity.pdbx_description
1 polymer ?
#
loop_
_entity_poly.entity_id
_entity_poly.type
_entity_poly.pdbx_seq_one_letter_code
_entity_poly.pdbx_strand_id
1 'polypeptide(L)'
;MRNVRKLLGVLPICCGMLAFSTSAAASGSAAGSQARLAVRIAPCDSAWNGATPYVSGNKVSYRGINYTAAYWTQGNYPASSSGSADSAQPWVAGPACRVAKVAAAASDHDANFSPATLQFLKTNTGLDGEQWDNIMKLVNKPEQDSLDWTKFYGYCEPLGDRRGYTIGIFGATTGGPNDTGPDGPALFKEYDAASGASSPSIAGGLTRAGVHGSMQGSILNITDSKTVFCGKIGGLQNNAAWREAMWHTFYNVYIKYSLQQARQRGFSSALTIGSFVDTALNQGADGDSGSLEGVLAKSGSSTNEKTFMTSFYAQRTKVVDTNEYNQPPNGKNRVKQWSSLLGMGETDLKDADAAVAKVTNWTLK
;
A
#
# COMPACT_ATOMS: atom_id res chain seq x y z
N MET A 1 -38.47 -42.85 -48.78
CA MET A 1 -39.36 -43.94 -48.30
C MET A 1 -38.52 -45.14 -47.87
N ARG A 2 -38.39 -45.37 -46.55
CA ARG A 2 -38.44 -46.68 -45.88
C ARG A 2 -38.27 -46.42 -44.38
N ASN A 3 -39.40 -46.53 -43.69
CA ASN A 3 -39.52 -46.75 -42.25
C ASN A 3 -38.78 -48.04 -41.85
N VAL A 4 -38.38 -48.17 -40.57
CA VAL A 4 -38.98 -49.12 -39.60
C VAL A 4 -38.53 -48.76 -38.16
N ARG A 5 -39.53 -48.31 -37.36
CA ARG A 5 -39.93 -48.70 -35.97
C ARG A 5 -38.84 -48.83 -34.86
N LYS A 6 -39.07 -48.38 -33.62
CA LYS A 6 -40.17 -48.77 -32.71
C LYS A 6 -40.31 -47.84 -31.48
N LEU A 7 -41.58 -47.54 -31.16
CA LEU A 7 -42.30 -47.46 -29.86
C LEU A 7 -41.58 -46.88 -28.62
N LEU A 8 -42.10 -45.79 -28.03
CA LEU A 8 -43.13 -45.72 -26.94
C LEU A 8 -42.66 -46.43 -25.65
N GLY A 9 -42.68 -45.84 -24.45
CA GLY A 9 -43.19 -44.54 -23.98
C GLY A 9 -43.19 -44.47 -22.44
N VAL A 10 -43.65 -43.31 -21.95
CA VAL A 10 -44.26 -43.02 -20.62
C VAL A 10 -43.34 -42.82 -19.39
N LEU A 11 -42.97 -41.55 -19.15
CA LEU A 11 -43.36 -40.60 -18.06
C LEU A 11 -43.60 -41.09 -16.58
N PRO A 12 -43.60 -40.17 -15.57
CA PRO A 12 -42.74 -40.19 -14.37
C PRO A 12 -43.51 -40.26 -13.03
N ILE A 13 -42.86 -40.55 -11.90
CA ILE A 13 -43.44 -40.30 -10.56
C ILE A 13 -42.42 -39.75 -9.56
N CYS A 14 -42.88 -38.69 -8.91
CA CYS A 14 -42.44 -37.91 -7.76
C CYS A 14 -41.86 -38.64 -6.52
N CYS A 15 -40.89 -37.94 -5.90
CA CYS A 15 -40.84 -37.46 -4.51
C CYS A 15 -40.72 -38.46 -3.34
N GLY A 16 -39.69 -38.25 -2.49
CA GLY A 16 -39.79 -38.49 -1.04
C GLY A 16 -38.53 -38.95 -0.29
N MET A 17 -38.14 -38.15 0.72
CA MET A 17 -37.30 -38.42 1.91
C MET A 17 -35.76 -38.25 1.78
N LEU A 18 -35.16 -37.18 2.33
CA LEU A 18 -34.78 -36.92 3.74
C LEU A 18 -33.73 -37.89 4.32
N ALA A 19 -32.48 -37.42 4.48
CA ALA A 19 -31.65 -37.67 5.68
C ALA A 19 -30.34 -36.83 5.69
N PHE A 20 -30.25 -36.00 6.73
CA PHE A 20 -29.10 -35.69 7.62
C PHE A 20 -27.81 -34.99 7.14
N SER A 21 -27.67 -33.74 7.62
CA SER A 21 -26.54 -33.10 8.35
C SER A 21 -25.15 -33.09 7.70
N THR A 22 -24.46 -31.95 7.57
CA THR A 22 -24.02 -31.12 8.69
C THR A 22 -23.68 -29.70 8.21
N SER A 23 -24.09 -28.72 9.01
CA SER A 23 -23.67 -27.33 8.98
C SER A 23 -22.20 -27.21 9.39
N ALA A 24 -21.29 -26.99 8.44
CA ALA A 24 -19.94 -26.52 8.73
C ALA A 24 -19.97 -25.00 8.87
N ALA A 25 -20.17 -24.54 10.10
CA ALA A 25 -19.89 -23.16 10.48
C ALA A 25 -18.41 -22.88 10.20
N ALA A 26 -18.14 -21.88 9.36
CA ALA A 26 -16.81 -21.29 9.21
C ALA A 26 -16.48 -20.53 10.50
N SER A 27 -15.99 -21.23 11.52
CA SER A 27 -15.31 -20.62 12.65
C SER A 27 -13.93 -20.17 12.18
N GLY A 28 -13.88 -18.93 11.67
CA GLY A 28 -12.63 -18.21 11.51
C GLY A 28 -11.97 -18.08 12.88
N SER A 29 -10.85 -18.77 13.06
CA SER A 29 -10.04 -18.69 14.27
C SER A 29 -9.45 -17.29 14.40
N ALA A 30 -10.18 -16.40 15.06
CA ALA A 30 -9.70 -15.14 15.63
C ALA A 30 -8.79 -15.38 16.86
N ALA A 31 -7.91 -16.38 16.79
CA ALA A 31 -7.08 -16.83 17.91
C ALA A 31 -5.59 -16.45 17.75
N GLY A 32 -5.22 -15.71 16.70
CA GLY A 32 -3.85 -15.26 16.48
C GLY A 32 -3.44 -13.99 17.25
N SER A 33 -4.41 -13.13 17.59
CA SER A 33 -4.11 -11.78 18.12
C SER A 33 -4.17 -11.67 19.65
N GLN A 34 -4.73 -12.65 20.36
CA GLN A 34 -4.89 -12.59 21.82
C GLN A 34 -3.89 -13.45 22.62
N ALA A 35 -3.12 -14.32 21.96
CA ALA A 35 -2.11 -15.16 22.62
C ALA A 35 -0.77 -14.43 22.88
N ARG A 36 -0.66 -13.14 22.54
CA ARG A 36 0.45 -12.26 22.95
C ARG A 36 0.02 -11.29 24.06
N LEU A 37 -0.55 -11.79 25.15
CA LEU A 37 -0.51 -11.04 26.41
C LEU A 37 0.70 -11.51 27.21
N ALA A 38 1.84 -10.92 26.88
CA ALA A 38 2.91 -10.72 27.83
C ALA A 38 2.35 -10.09 29.12
N VAL A 39 2.93 -10.43 30.27
CA VAL A 39 2.70 -9.79 31.57
C VAL A 39 2.41 -8.29 31.36
N ARG A 40 1.14 -7.88 31.54
CA ARG A 40 0.73 -6.49 31.32
C ARG A 40 1.31 -5.64 32.44
N ILE A 41 2.40 -4.94 32.15
CA ILE A 41 2.86 -3.80 32.95
C ILE A 41 1.70 -2.81 33.05
N ALA A 42 1.36 -2.36 34.26
CA ALA A 42 0.24 -1.45 34.49
C ALA A 42 0.45 -0.11 33.75
N PRO A 43 -0.63 0.55 33.28
CA PRO A 43 -0.50 1.90 32.74
C PRO A 43 0.01 2.86 33.81
N CYS A 44 0.82 3.85 33.41
CA CYS A 44 1.24 4.90 34.33
C CYS A 44 0.05 5.79 34.73
N ASP A 45 -0.08 6.07 36.02
CA ASP A 45 -0.96 7.12 36.54
C ASP A 45 -0.46 8.51 36.08
N SER A 46 -1.23 9.57 36.34
CA SER A 46 -0.84 10.94 35.97
C SER A 46 0.55 11.30 36.50
N ALA A 47 1.36 11.98 35.68
CA ALA A 47 2.72 12.38 36.09
C ALA A 47 2.69 13.22 37.37
N TRP A 48 3.57 12.91 38.32
CA TRP A 48 3.73 13.70 39.54
C TRP A 48 4.11 15.14 39.23
N ASN A 49 3.50 16.09 39.95
CA ASN A 49 3.76 17.51 39.85
C ASN A 49 4.04 18.07 41.25
N GLY A 50 5.22 18.66 41.46
CA GLY A 50 5.64 19.19 42.76
C GLY A 50 4.79 20.36 43.28
N ALA A 51 4.07 21.06 42.40
CA ALA A 51 3.16 22.14 42.80
C ALA A 51 1.78 21.64 43.25
N THR A 52 1.43 20.39 42.97
CA THR A 52 0.12 19.82 43.30
C THR A 52 0.14 19.22 44.71
N PRO A 53 -0.79 19.59 45.61
CA PRO A 53 -0.98 18.87 46.86
C PRO A 53 -1.71 17.54 46.59
N TYR A 54 -1.22 16.46 47.17
CA TYR A 54 -1.78 15.12 47.08
C TYR A 54 -2.24 14.65 48.45
N VAL A 55 -3.45 14.09 48.55
CA VAL A 55 -4.00 13.50 49.78
C VAL A 55 -3.86 11.98 49.76
N SER A 56 -4.05 11.34 50.92
CA SER A 56 -3.97 9.88 51.06
C SER A 56 -4.76 9.15 49.97
N GLY A 57 -4.14 8.16 49.33
CA GLY A 57 -4.72 7.36 48.25
C GLY A 57 -4.57 7.97 46.85
N ASN A 58 -4.14 9.23 46.70
CA ASN A 58 -3.86 9.80 45.38
C ASN A 58 -2.70 9.06 44.70
N LYS A 59 -2.82 8.84 43.39
CA LYS A 59 -1.84 8.10 42.60
C LYS A 59 -1.17 8.99 41.57
N VAL A 60 0.13 8.80 41.40
CA VAL A 60 0.95 9.50 40.43
C VAL A 60 1.98 8.56 39.83
N SER A 61 2.53 8.91 38.68
CA SER A 61 3.71 8.23 38.13
C SER A 61 4.95 9.12 38.18
N TYR A 62 6.10 8.51 38.45
CA TYR A 62 7.41 9.16 38.36
C TYR A 62 8.46 8.15 37.91
N ARG A 63 9.18 8.46 36.82
CA ARG A 63 10.23 7.61 36.22
C ARG A 63 9.79 6.15 35.96
N GLY A 64 8.56 5.95 35.51
CA GLY A 64 8.06 4.62 35.12
C GLY A 64 7.66 3.74 36.31
N ILE A 65 7.35 4.33 37.46
CA ILE A 65 6.79 3.65 38.64
C ILE A 65 5.56 4.45 39.10
N ASN A 66 4.47 3.75 39.46
CA ASN A 66 3.31 4.38 40.10
C ASN A 66 3.54 4.48 41.61
N TYR A 67 3.10 5.58 42.22
CA TYR A 67 3.20 5.84 43.65
C TYR A 67 1.83 6.21 44.20
N THR A 68 1.54 5.79 45.42
CA THR A 68 0.32 6.17 46.15
C THR A 68 0.71 7.06 47.33
N ALA A 69 0.09 8.22 47.47
CA ALA A 69 0.29 9.10 48.61
C ALA A 69 -0.24 8.42 49.89
N ALA A 70 0.59 8.32 50.92
CA ALA A 70 0.20 7.76 52.22
C ALA A 70 -0.66 8.76 53.02
N TYR A 71 -0.32 10.04 52.93
CA TYR A 71 -0.96 11.16 53.61
C TYR A 71 -0.75 12.45 52.79
N TRP A 72 -1.17 13.60 53.33
CA TRP A 72 -1.02 14.89 52.63
C TRP A 72 0.46 15.19 52.30
N THR A 73 0.77 15.47 51.04
CA THR A 73 2.12 15.81 50.59
C THR A 73 2.09 16.79 49.41
N GLN A 74 3.06 17.70 49.36
CA GLN A 74 3.28 18.63 48.24
C GLN A 74 4.79 18.85 48.11
N GLY A 75 5.32 18.86 46.89
CA GLY A 75 6.75 19.09 46.64
C GLY A 75 7.70 17.94 46.99
N ASN A 76 7.26 16.89 47.70
CA ASN A 76 8.10 15.71 47.97
C ASN A 76 8.21 14.80 46.75
N TYR A 77 9.43 14.57 46.26
CA TYR A 77 9.70 13.75 45.08
C TYR A 77 9.44 12.25 45.35
N PRO A 78 8.59 11.55 44.56
CA PRO A 78 8.19 10.18 44.86
C PRO A 78 9.34 9.17 44.95
N ALA A 79 10.35 9.28 44.07
CA ALA A 79 11.46 8.33 44.06
C ALA A 79 12.43 8.47 45.25
N SER A 80 12.49 9.63 45.91
CA SER A 80 13.41 9.88 47.04
C SER A 80 12.68 10.09 48.37
N SER A 81 11.35 10.11 48.37
CA SER A 81 10.48 10.26 49.54
C SER A 81 9.45 9.13 49.61
N SER A 82 9.90 7.90 49.37
CA SER A 82 9.05 6.70 49.42
C SER A 82 9.57 5.62 50.35
N GLY A 83 8.66 4.78 50.84
CA GLY A 83 8.98 3.62 51.66
C GLY A 83 7.78 2.70 51.85
N SER A 84 7.90 1.71 52.75
CA SER A 84 6.76 0.86 53.13
C SER A 84 5.64 1.69 53.77
N ALA A 85 4.42 1.15 53.84
CA ALA A 85 3.28 1.85 54.43
C ALA A 85 3.54 2.36 55.86
N ASP A 86 4.44 1.73 56.60
CA ASP A 86 4.80 2.06 57.98
C ASP A 86 6.05 2.96 58.10
N SER A 87 6.68 3.35 56.98
CA SER A 87 7.97 4.06 56.98
C SER A 87 7.90 5.56 57.26
N ALA A 88 6.70 6.08 57.57
CA ALA A 88 6.40 7.51 57.68
C ALA A 88 6.79 8.35 56.44
N GLN A 89 7.04 7.73 55.28
CA GLN A 89 7.29 8.43 54.02
C GLN A 89 5.98 8.84 53.33
N PRO A 90 5.96 9.97 52.59
CA PRO A 90 4.74 10.47 51.97
C PRO A 90 4.26 9.61 50.79
N TRP A 91 5.14 8.81 50.19
CA TRP A 91 4.81 7.96 49.04
C TRP A 91 5.03 6.48 49.32
N VAL A 92 4.09 5.64 48.86
CA VAL A 92 4.25 4.19 48.78
C VAL A 92 4.49 3.80 47.33
N ALA A 93 5.62 3.16 47.05
CA ALA A 93 5.98 2.72 45.70
C ALA A 93 5.11 1.52 45.28
N GLY A 94 4.51 1.62 44.10
CA GLY A 94 3.72 0.59 43.44
C GLY A 94 4.52 -0.12 42.33
N PRO A 95 3.83 -0.86 41.44
CA PRO A 95 4.48 -1.56 40.35
C PRO A 95 5.10 -0.59 39.33
N ALA A 96 6.07 -1.11 38.57
CA ALA A 96 6.53 -0.45 37.36
C ALA A 96 5.34 -0.21 36.42
N CYS A 97 5.36 0.92 35.73
CA CYS A 97 4.32 1.34 34.83
C CYS A 97 4.91 1.73 33.48
N ARG A 98 4.08 1.71 32.44
CA ARG A 98 4.42 2.26 31.13
C ARG A 98 3.33 3.23 30.71
N VAL A 99 3.74 4.41 30.21
CA VAL A 99 2.83 5.24 29.44
C VAL A 99 2.41 4.44 28.22
N ALA A 100 1.11 4.25 28.03
CA ALA A 100 0.61 3.78 26.76
C ALA A 100 1.13 4.78 25.72
N LYS A 101 1.81 4.29 24.69
CA LYS A 101 2.13 5.12 23.54
C LYS A 101 0.79 5.67 23.07
N VAL A 102 0.58 6.98 23.16
CA VAL A 102 -0.56 7.61 22.50
C VAL A 102 -0.43 7.16 21.06
N ALA A 103 -1.36 6.32 20.60
CA ALA A 103 -1.42 5.98 19.18
C ALA A 103 -1.48 7.34 18.48
N ALA A 104 -0.53 7.61 17.59
CA ALA A 104 -0.73 8.70 16.64
C ALA A 104 -2.14 8.52 16.08
N ALA A 105 -2.92 9.60 15.96
CA ALA A 105 -4.23 9.51 15.34
C ALA A 105 -4.06 8.69 14.06
N ALA A 106 -4.79 7.58 13.95
CA ALA A 106 -4.65 6.67 12.82
C ALA A 106 -4.80 7.51 11.55
N SER A 107 -3.83 7.38 10.65
CA SER A 107 -3.88 8.06 9.36
C SER A 107 -5.22 7.73 8.71
N ASP A 108 -6.00 8.74 8.30
CA ASP A 108 -7.15 8.48 7.44
C ASP A 108 -6.62 8.19 6.04
N HIS A 109 -6.25 6.92 5.81
CA HIS A 109 -5.69 6.47 4.54
C HIS A 109 -6.67 6.62 3.38
N ASP A 110 -7.97 6.49 3.65
CA ASP A 110 -9.02 6.61 2.63
C ASP A 110 -9.10 8.04 2.10
N ALA A 111 -8.77 9.05 2.92
CA ALA A 111 -8.73 10.46 2.50
C ALA A 111 -7.71 10.77 1.38
N ASN A 112 -6.75 9.88 1.12
CA ASN A 112 -5.80 10.03 0.02
C ASN A 112 -6.38 9.70 -1.36
N PHE A 113 -7.61 9.16 -1.40
CA PHE A 113 -8.27 8.71 -2.61
C PHE A 113 -9.62 9.41 -2.80
N SER A 114 -10.09 9.51 -4.04
CA SER A 114 -11.50 9.84 -4.27
C SER A 114 -12.39 8.65 -3.90
N PRO A 115 -13.66 8.86 -3.51
CA PRO A 115 -14.59 7.75 -3.27
C PRO A 115 -14.74 6.81 -4.47
N ALA A 116 -14.75 7.34 -5.69
CA ALA A 116 -14.81 6.55 -6.92
C ALA A 116 -13.56 5.68 -7.10
N THR A 117 -12.38 6.24 -6.84
CA THR A 117 -11.11 5.51 -6.89
C THR A 117 -11.06 4.40 -5.84
N LEU A 118 -11.46 4.67 -4.59
CA LEU A 118 -11.51 3.63 -3.54
C LEU A 118 -12.42 2.48 -3.95
N GLN A 119 -13.63 2.81 -4.43
CA GLN A 119 -14.56 1.79 -4.88
C GLN A 119 -13.99 0.98 -6.06
N PHE A 120 -13.38 1.65 -7.03
CA PHE A 120 -12.73 1.00 -8.16
C PHE A 120 -11.62 0.04 -7.71
N LEU A 121 -10.70 0.51 -6.86
CA LEU A 121 -9.60 -0.30 -6.35
C LEU A 121 -10.12 -1.47 -5.53
N LYS A 122 -11.08 -1.25 -4.63
CA LYS A 122 -11.68 -2.32 -3.81
C LYS A 122 -12.34 -3.38 -4.67
N THR A 123 -13.17 -2.97 -5.63
CA THR A 123 -13.88 -3.89 -6.54
C THR A 123 -12.91 -4.72 -7.37
N ASN A 124 -11.88 -4.10 -7.94
CA ASN A 124 -11.01 -4.79 -8.89
C ASN A 124 -9.90 -5.60 -8.21
N THR A 125 -9.36 -5.08 -7.11
CA THR A 125 -8.15 -5.63 -6.46
C THR A 125 -8.47 -6.44 -5.20
N GLY A 126 -9.57 -6.09 -4.51
CA GLY A 126 -9.92 -6.63 -3.19
C GLY A 126 -9.27 -5.88 -2.02
N LEU A 127 -8.32 -4.98 -2.29
CA LEU A 127 -7.60 -4.22 -1.27
C LEU A 127 -8.33 -2.90 -0.93
N ASP A 128 -8.25 -2.47 0.33
CA ASP A 128 -8.82 -1.20 0.80
C ASP A 128 -7.85 -0.01 0.68
N GLY A 129 -8.29 1.18 1.09
CA GLY A 129 -7.51 2.42 0.96
C GLY A 129 -6.24 2.43 1.80
N GLU A 130 -6.26 1.87 3.00
CA GLU A 130 -5.05 1.70 3.83
C GLU A 130 -3.99 0.85 3.13
N GLN A 131 -4.40 -0.30 2.57
CA GLN A 131 -3.49 -1.18 1.87
C GLN A 131 -2.88 -0.50 0.64
N TRP A 132 -3.69 0.19 -0.16
CA TRP A 132 -3.20 0.93 -1.33
C TRP A 132 -2.35 2.14 -0.96
N ASP A 133 -2.69 2.87 0.11
CA ASP A 133 -1.88 3.99 0.59
C ASP A 133 -0.48 3.51 1.02
N ASN A 134 -0.42 2.40 1.77
CA ASN A 134 0.84 1.80 2.18
C ASN A 134 1.66 1.27 0.98
N ILE A 135 1.01 0.67 -0.01
CA ILE A 135 1.67 0.28 -1.27
C ILE A 135 2.25 1.50 -1.97
N MET A 136 1.48 2.58 -2.11
CA MET A 136 1.94 3.80 -2.79
C MET A 136 3.04 4.53 -2.04
N LYS A 137 3.02 4.55 -0.70
CA LYS A 137 4.15 5.04 0.12
C LYS A 137 5.44 4.27 -0.19
N LEU A 138 5.37 2.93 -0.27
CA LEU A 138 6.51 2.08 -0.57
C LEU A 138 7.02 2.26 -2.00
N VAL A 139 6.12 2.41 -2.97
CA VAL A 139 6.43 2.68 -4.39
C VAL A 139 7.05 4.07 -4.55
N ASN A 140 6.53 5.09 -3.88
CA ASN A 140 6.94 6.48 -4.09
C ASN A 140 8.29 6.82 -3.45
N LYS A 141 8.69 6.11 -2.38
CA LYS A 141 10.00 6.30 -1.73
C LYS A 141 11.18 6.22 -2.72
N PRO A 142 11.35 5.14 -3.50
CA PRO A 142 12.45 5.04 -4.47
C PRO A 142 12.30 5.96 -5.69
N GLU A 143 11.09 6.45 -5.99
CA GLU A 143 10.83 7.33 -7.14
C GLU A 143 11.09 8.81 -6.81
N GLN A 144 10.76 9.24 -5.58
CA GLN A 144 10.65 10.67 -5.23
C GLN A 144 11.29 11.00 -3.86
N ASP A 145 11.96 10.05 -3.22
CA ASP A 145 12.49 10.14 -1.85
C ASP A 145 11.46 10.61 -0.80
N SER A 146 10.18 10.29 -1.04
CA SER A 146 9.05 10.81 -0.26
C SER A 146 7.97 9.75 -0.08
N LEU A 147 7.25 9.78 1.04
CA LEU A 147 6.06 8.97 1.27
C LEU A 147 4.76 9.70 0.88
N ASP A 148 4.83 11.00 0.61
CA ASP A 148 3.69 11.85 0.26
C ASP A 148 3.31 11.70 -1.22
N TRP A 149 3.02 10.47 -1.64
CA TRP A 149 2.75 10.12 -3.05
C TRP A 149 1.60 10.93 -3.68
N THR A 150 0.66 11.41 -2.86
CA THR A 150 -0.47 12.24 -3.32
C THR A 150 -0.05 13.59 -3.87
N LYS A 151 1.19 14.06 -3.61
CA LYS A 151 1.73 15.32 -4.17
C LYS A 151 2.15 15.23 -5.64
N PHE A 152 2.13 14.02 -6.22
CA PHE A 152 2.71 13.75 -7.53
C PHE A 152 1.69 13.49 -8.64
N TYR A 153 0.39 13.73 -8.42
CA TYR A 153 -0.61 13.65 -9.49
C TYR A 153 -0.37 14.64 -10.63
N GLY A 154 0.17 15.83 -10.33
CA GLY A 154 0.55 16.84 -11.32
C GLY A 154 2.04 16.81 -11.66
N TYR A 155 2.79 15.79 -11.22
CA TYR A 155 4.21 15.68 -11.54
C TYR A 155 4.40 15.58 -13.05
N CYS A 156 5.40 16.32 -13.57
CA CYS A 156 5.78 16.31 -14.97
C CYS A 156 7.24 16.75 -15.10
N GLU A 157 8.08 15.90 -15.69
CA GLU A 157 9.47 16.27 -15.98
C GLU A 157 10.03 15.47 -17.16
N PRO A 158 10.80 16.09 -18.08
CA PRO A 158 11.66 15.35 -18.99
C PRO A 158 12.99 15.02 -18.29
N LEU A 159 13.19 13.74 -17.97
CA LEU A 159 14.35 13.27 -17.18
C LEU A 159 15.64 13.11 -18.00
N GLY A 160 15.60 13.36 -19.31
CA GLY A 160 16.75 13.19 -20.21
C GLY A 160 17.06 11.73 -20.58
N ASP A 161 16.22 10.79 -20.16
CA ASP A 161 16.33 9.34 -20.38
C ASP A 161 15.78 8.86 -21.74
N ARG A 162 15.42 9.82 -22.62
CA ARG A 162 14.87 9.59 -23.97
C ARG A 162 13.52 8.85 -23.96
N ARG A 163 12.70 9.01 -22.91
CA ARG A 163 11.31 8.54 -22.83
C ARG A 163 10.27 9.67 -22.96
N GLY A 164 10.73 10.88 -23.27
CA GLY A 164 9.86 12.06 -23.36
C GLY A 164 9.64 12.72 -22.00
N TYR A 165 8.39 13.06 -21.68
CA TYR A 165 8.00 13.54 -20.35
C TYR A 165 7.51 12.39 -19.48
N THR A 166 7.93 12.36 -18.22
CA THR A 166 7.46 11.47 -17.17
C THR A 166 6.40 12.18 -16.33
N ILE A 167 5.24 11.55 -16.12
CA ILE A 167 4.03 12.18 -15.59
C ILE A 167 3.43 11.35 -14.45
N GLY A 168 3.01 12.02 -13.38
CA GLY A 168 2.12 11.41 -12.39
C GLY A 168 2.74 10.44 -11.40
N ILE A 169 1.86 9.75 -10.66
CA ILE A 169 2.19 8.87 -9.52
C ILE A 169 2.83 7.53 -9.91
N PHE A 170 2.83 7.17 -11.19
CA PHE A 170 3.43 5.93 -11.70
C PHE A 170 4.44 6.17 -12.83
N GLY A 171 4.78 7.43 -13.09
CA GLY A 171 5.80 7.78 -14.07
C GLY A 171 5.42 7.54 -15.52
N ALA A 172 4.16 7.81 -15.90
CA ALA A 172 3.68 7.64 -17.26
C ALA A 172 4.53 8.45 -18.25
N THR A 173 4.96 7.86 -19.35
CA THR A 173 5.85 8.48 -20.32
C THR A 173 5.09 8.95 -21.56
N THR A 174 5.52 10.03 -22.20
CA THR A 174 4.98 10.39 -23.53
C THR A 174 5.61 9.58 -24.66
N GLY A 175 6.73 8.90 -24.38
CA GLY A 175 7.45 8.03 -25.31
C GLY A 175 8.65 8.69 -25.97
N GLY A 176 9.54 7.85 -26.47
CA GLY A 176 10.76 8.23 -27.14
C GLY A 176 11.58 7.01 -27.59
N PRO A 177 12.83 7.21 -28.03
CA PRO A 177 13.68 6.09 -28.47
C PRO A 177 13.89 4.98 -27.43
N ASN A 178 13.83 5.32 -26.13
CA ASN A 178 14.00 4.37 -25.02
C ASN A 178 12.66 3.88 -24.44
N ASP A 179 11.54 4.29 -25.06
CA ASP A 179 10.20 3.81 -24.75
C ASP A 179 9.27 4.03 -25.96
N THR A 180 9.23 3.02 -26.82
CA THR A 180 8.41 3.01 -28.04
C THR A 180 6.99 2.50 -27.79
N GLY A 181 6.65 2.10 -26.57
CA GLY A 181 5.33 1.66 -26.16
C GLY A 181 4.82 2.41 -24.93
N PRO A 182 4.82 3.75 -24.96
CA PRO A 182 4.54 4.56 -23.78
C PRO A 182 3.09 4.45 -23.32
N ASP A 183 2.88 4.74 -22.05
CA ASP A 183 1.59 4.68 -21.36
C ASP A 183 0.92 6.06 -21.17
N GLY A 184 1.65 7.17 -21.33
CA GLY A 184 1.10 8.53 -21.34
C GLY A 184 -0.03 8.75 -22.36
N PRO A 185 0.01 8.21 -23.59
CA PRO A 185 -1.15 8.27 -24.49
C PRO A 185 -2.43 7.67 -23.87
N ALA A 186 -2.32 6.53 -23.18
CA ALA A 186 -3.44 5.90 -22.50
C ALA A 186 -3.97 6.79 -21.37
N LEU A 187 -3.08 7.44 -20.60
CA LEU A 187 -3.46 8.39 -19.55
C LEU A 187 -4.31 9.55 -20.10
N PHE A 188 -3.93 10.17 -21.20
CA PHE A 188 -4.74 11.24 -21.79
C PHE A 188 -6.09 10.74 -22.30
N LYS A 189 -6.15 9.53 -22.87
CA LYS A 189 -7.42 8.93 -23.29
C LYS A 189 -8.34 8.65 -22.08
N GLU A 190 -7.81 8.11 -20.99
CA GLU A 190 -8.55 7.91 -19.74
C GLU A 190 -8.99 9.23 -19.13
N TYR A 191 -8.18 10.29 -19.24
CA TYR A 191 -8.58 11.62 -18.77
C TYR A 191 -9.76 12.19 -19.54
N ASP A 192 -9.80 11.98 -20.85
CA ASP A 192 -10.96 12.34 -21.68
C ASP A 192 -12.22 11.57 -21.23
N ALA A 193 -12.06 10.27 -20.96
CA ALA A 193 -13.14 9.40 -20.48
C ALA A 193 -13.68 9.83 -19.11
N ALA A 194 -12.80 9.98 -18.12
CA ALA A 194 -13.15 10.41 -16.76
C ALA A 194 -13.75 11.83 -16.73
N SER A 195 -13.44 12.64 -17.74
CA SER A 195 -14.04 13.97 -17.92
C SER A 195 -15.38 13.95 -18.67
N GLY A 196 -15.95 12.77 -18.91
CA GLY A 196 -17.30 12.60 -19.48
C GLY A 196 -17.38 12.57 -21.01
N ALA A 197 -16.29 12.28 -21.73
CA ALA A 197 -16.36 12.10 -23.18
C ALA A 197 -17.18 10.86 -23.55
N SER A 198 -18.12 11.00 -24.48
CA SER A 198 -18.88 9.87 -25.05
C SER A 198 -18.03 8.99 -25.98
N SER A 199 -16.93 9.53 -26.51
CA SER A 199 -15.99 8.80 -27.37
C SER A 199 -14.57 9.23 -27.01
N PRO A 200 -14.00 8.67 -25.94
CA PRO A 200 -12.71 9.10 -25.40
C PRO A 200 -11.57 8.93 -26.38
N SER A 201 -10.72 9.95 -26.49
CA SER A 201 -9.59 9.99 -27.40
C SER A 201 -8.38 10.67 -26.76
N ILE A 202 -7.18 10.36 -27.27
CA ILE A 202 -5.93 11.00 -26.82
C ILE A 202 -6.01 12.51 -27.09
N ALA A 203 -6.47 12.91 -28.29
CA ALA A 203 -6.62 14.31 -28.67
C ALA A 203 -7.62 15.07 -27.80
N GLY A 204 -8.74 14.43 -27.42
CA GLY A 204 -9.70 15.00 -26.47
C GLY A 204 -9.07 15.22 -25.09
N GLY A 205 -8.28 14.25 -24.61
CA GLY A 205 -7.52 14.35 -23.37
C GLY A 205 -6.53 15.52 -23.36
N LEU A 206 -5.74 15.65 -24.43
CA LEU A 206 -4.81 16.78 -24.61
C LEU A 206 -5.56 18.13 -24.60
N THR A 207 -6.70 18.19 -25.30
CA THR A 207 -7.54 19.38 -25.35
C THR A 207 -8.06 19.76 -23.96
N ARG A 208 -8.53 18.80 -23.18
CA ARG A 208 -8.99 19.03 -21.79
C ARG A 208 -7.89 19.47 -20.85
N ALA A 209 -6.69 18.91 -21.01
CA ALA A 209 -5.51 19.32 -20.26
C ALA A 209 -4.98 20.70 -20.73
N GLY A 210 -5.46 21.22 -21.87
CA GLY A 210 -5.03 22.48 -22.44
C GLY A 210 -3.58 22.44 -22.94
N VAL A 211 -3.17 21.30 -23.47
CA VAL A 211 -1.81 21.05 -24.01
C VAL A 211 -1.88 20.66 -25.48
N HIS A 212 -0.79 20.92 -26.21
CA HIS A 212 -0.67 20.66 -27.64
C HIS A 212 0.33 19.55 -27.94
N GLY A 213 -0.13 18.60 -28.74
CA GLY A 213 0.67 17.48 -29.22
C GLY A 213 -0.17 16.56 -30.11
N SER A 214 0.50 15.57 -30.69
CA SER A 214 -0.17 14.56 -31.51
C SER A 214 0.59 13.24 -31.49
N MET A 215 -0.11 12.16 -31.79
CA MET A 215 0.51 10.85 -31.93
C MET A 215 1.38 10.79 -33.19
N GLN A 216 2.60 10.29 -33.03
CA GLN A 216 3.51 9.91 -34.10
C GLN A 216 3.83 8.42 -33.93
N GLY A 217 3.08 7.58 -34.65
CA GLY A 217 3.03 6.15 -34.34
C GLY A 217 2.47 5.94 -32.93
N SER A 218 3.23 5.27 -32.07
CA SER A 218 2.90 5.04 -30.66
C SER A 218 3.39 6.14 -29.70
N ILE A 219 4.22 7.08 -30.16
CA ILE A 219 4.78 8.14 -29.34
C ILE A 219 3.86 9.36 -29.35
N LEU A 220 3.62 9.96 -28.19
CA LEU A 220 2.91 11.22 -28.06
C LEU A 220 3.91 12.39 -28.18
N ASN A 221 3.98 13.00 -29.35
CA ASN A 221 4.85 14.14 -29.60
C ASN A 221 4.21 15.43 -29.09
N ILE A 222 4.73 15.94 -27.98
CA ILE A 222 4.32 17.21 -27.37
C ILE A 222 5.01 18.38 -28.09
N THR A 223 4.23 19.35 -28.55
CA THR A 223 4.73 20.54 -29.25
C THR A 223 4.88 21.76 -28.35
N ASP A 224 4.23 21.75 -27.18
CA ASP A 224 4.42 22.78 -26.17
C ASP A 224 5.85 22.75 -25.59
N SER A 225 6.34 23.93 -25.15
CA SER A 225 7.57 24.00 -24.36
C SER A 225 7.41 23.26 -23.02
N LYS A 226 8.52 22.78 -22.42
CA LYS A 226 8.53 22.15 -21.09
C LYS A 226 7.74 22.95 -20.05
N THR A 227 7.98 24.26 -19.99
CA THR A 227 7.32 25.14 -19.01
C THR A 227 5.81 25.20 -19.20
N VAL A 228 5.34 25.23 -20.45
CA VAL A 228 3.91 25.24 -20.75
C VAL A 228 3.31 23.88 -20.44
N PHE A 229 3.86 22.81 -21.01
CA PHE A 229 3.33 21.46 -20.85
C PHE A 229 3.28 21.05 -19.37
N CYS A 230 4.41 21.08 -18.67
CA CYS A 230 4.45 20.68 -17.26
C CYS A 230 3.72 21.66 -16.34
N GLY A 231 3.62 22.96 -16.70
CA GLY A 231 2.77 23.90 -15.98
C GLY A 231 1.29 23.54 -16.06
N LYS A 232 0.80 23.09 -17.23
CA LYS A 232 -0.57 22.62 -17.41
C LYS A 232 -0.83 21.31 -16.66
N ILE A 233 0.07 20.33 -16.77
CA ILE A 233 -0.02 19.07 -16.02
C ILE A 233 0.00 19.33 -14.50
N GLY A 234 0.87 20.21 -14.02
CA GLY A 234 0.90 20.64 -12.62
C GLY A 234 -0.42 21.24 -12.15
N GLY A 235 -1.10 22.00 -13.01
CA GLY A 235 -2.45 22.52 -12.75
C GLY A 235 -3.53 21.45 -12.55
N LEU A 236 -3.29 20.21 -12.98
CA LEU A 236 -4.21 19.07 -12.82
C LEU A 236 -4.02 18.31 -11.50
N GLN A 237 -3.06 18.70 -10.66
CA GLN A 237 -2.75 18.06 -9.37
C GLN A 237 -3.99 17.77 -8.51
N ASN A 238 -4.99 18.65 -8.50
CA ASN A 238 -6.23 18.51 -7.72
C ASN A 238 -7.47 18.22 -8.57
N ASN A 239 -7.32 17.98 -9.88
CA ASN A 239 -8.45 17.68 -10.76
C ASN A 239 -8.93 16.24 -10.53
N ALA A 240 -10.19 16.06 -10.13
CA ALA A 240 -10.75 14.75 -9.79
C ALA A 240 -10.68 13.73 -10.95
N ALA A 241 -11.07 14.15 -12.16
CA ALA A 241 -11.04 13.30 -13.35
C ALA A 241 -9.61 12.90 -13.74
N TRP A 242 -8.63 13.80 -13.54
CA TRP A 242 -7.21 13.49 -13.79
C TRP A 242 -6.68 12.44 -12.82
N ARG A 243 -7.01 12.58 -11.52
CA ARG A 243 -6.64 11.58 -10.50
C ARG A 243 -7.28 10.22 -10.76
N GLU A 244 -8.55 10.20 -11.16
CA GLU A 244 -9.25 8.96 -11.54
C GLU A 244 -8.61 8.30 -12.77
N ALA A 245 -8.34 9.08 -13.82
CA ALA A 245 -7.67 8.61 -15.03
C ALA A 245 -6.29 8.01 -14.76
N MET A 246 -5.51 8.58 -13.83
CA MET A 246 -4.25 8.00 -13.39
C MET A 246 -4.44 6.61 -12.79
N TRP A 247 -5.40 6.45 -11.89
CA TRP A 247 -5.66 5.14 -11.27
C TRP A 247 -6.18 4.10 -12.26
N HIS A 248 -7.04 4.49 -13.20
CA HIS A 248 -7.52 3.59 -14.24
C HIS A 248 -6.38 3.16 -15.18
N THR A 249 -5.52 4.11 -15.57
CA THR A 249 -4.36 3.80 -16.42
C THR A 249 -3.36 2.92 -15.69
N PHE A 250 -3.01 3.29 -14.45
CA PHE A 250 -2.11 2.51 -13.61
C PHE A 250 -2.64 1.09 -13.41
N TYR A 251 -3.96 0.94 -13.24
CA TYR A 251 -4.59 -0.36 -13.16
C TYR A 251 -4.47 -1.17 -14.44
N ASN A 252 -4.83 -0.57 -15.57
CA ASN A 252 -4.85 -1.26 -16.85
C ASN A 252 -3.45 -1.67 -17.33
N VAL A 253 -2.43 -0.86 -17.05
CA VAL A 253 -1.06 -1.09 -17.51
C VAL A 253 -0.29 -2.01 -16.55
N TYR A 254 -0.41 -1.82 -15.24
CA TYR A 254 0.47 -2.48 -14.27
C TYR A 254 -0.26 -3.36 -13.24
N ILE A 255 -1.32 -2.84 -12.61
CA ILE A 255 -1.95 -3.54 -11.47
C ILE A 255 -2.69 -4.80 -11.94
N LYS A 256 -3.43 -4.72 -13.04
CA LYS A 256 -4.25 -5.83 -13.53
C LYS A 256 -3.42 -7.08 -13.81
N TYR A 257 -2.29 -6.92 -14.52
CA TYR A 257 -1.39 -8.03 -14.80
C TYR A 257 -0.73 -8.55 -13.51
N SER A 258 -0.22 -7.66 -12.65
CA SER A 258 0.37 -8.02 -11.36
C SER A 258 -0.60 -8.84 -10.49
N LEU A 259 -1.86 -8.42 -10.44
CA LEU A 259 -2.93 -9.08 -9.71
C LEU A 259 -3.27 -10.46 -10.30
N GLN A 260 -3.33 -10.57 -11.63
CA GLN A 260 -3.51 -11.86 -12.30
C GLN A 260 -2.37 -12.83 -11.94
N GLN A 261 -1.12 -12.35 -11.98
CA GLN A 261 0.06 -13.15 -11.63
C GLN A 261 0.07 -13.60 -10.16
N ALA A 262 -0.42 -12.77 -9.24
CA ALA A 262 -0.58 -13.16 -7.83
C ALA A 262 -1.69 -14.21 -7.68
N ARG A 263 -2.88 -13.94 -8.22
CA ARG A 263 -4.07 -14.79 -8.04
C ARG A 263 -3.93 -16.16 -8.69
N GLN A 264 -3.29 -16.28 -9.85
CA GLN A 264 -3.06 -17.58 -10.47
C GLN A 264 -2.13 -18.50 -9.66
N ARG A 265 -1.37 -17.94 -8.71
CA ARG A 265 -0.51 -18.67 -7.77
C ARG A 265 -1.20 -18.91 -6.42
N GLY A 266 -2.45 -18.48 -6.26
CA GLY A 266 -3.20 -18.55 -5.00
C GLY A 266 -2.83 -17.45 -4.00
N PHE A 267 -2.10 -16.41 -4.41
CA PHE A 267 -1.68 -15.31 -3.55
C PHE A 267 -2.66 -14.14 -3.62
N SER A 268 -2.93 -13.53 -2.47
CA SER A 268 -3.87 -12.41 -2.35
C SER A 268 -3.44 -11.33 -1.35
N SER A 269 -2.27 -11.48 -0.71
CA SER A 269 -1.79 -10.51 0.26
C SER A 269 -1.46 -9.18 -0.42
N ALA A 270 -1.71 -8.07 0.31
CA ALA A 270 -1.39 -6.73 -0.18
C ALA A 270 0.11 -6.58 -0.45
N LEU A 271 0.95 -7.22 0.37
CA LEU A 271 2.40 -7.21 0.20
C LEU A 271 2.84 -7.85 -1.12
N THR A 272 2.29 -9.01 -1.48
CA THR A 272 2.61 -9.69 -2.75
C THR A 272 2.13 -8.88 -3.95
N ILE A 273 0.88 -8.38 -3.89
CA ILE A 273 0.31 -7.54 -4.96
C ILE A 273 1.15 -6.27 -5.15
N GLY A 274 1.44 -5.54 -4.07
CA GLY A 274 2.27 -4.33 -4.10
C GLY A 274 3.68 -4.59 -4.62
N SER A 275 4.29 -5.71 -4.24
CA SER A 275 5.61 -6.10 -4.73
C SER A 275 5.64 -6.37 -6.23
N PHE A 276 4.60 -7.02 -6.76
CA PHE A 276 4.49 -7.27 -8.20
C PHE A 276 4.22 -5.96 -8.96
N VAL A 277 3.33 -5.11 -8.44
CA VAL A 277 3.06 -3.77 -9.00
C VAL A 277 4.32 -2.93 -9.05
N ASP A 278 5.08 -2.85 -7.95
CA ASP A 278 6.35 -2.12 -7.87
C ASP A 278 7.41 -2.67 -8.83
N THR A 279 7.38 -3.97 -9.11
CA THR A 279 8.26 -4.58 -10.11
C THR A 279 7.82 -4.21 -11.52
N ALA A 280 6.52 -4.31 -11.81
CA ALA A 280 5.94 -4.03 -13.12
C ALA A 280 6.14 -2.55 -13.53
N LEU A 281 5.94 -1.61 -12.60
CA LEU A 281 6.11 -0.19 -12.90
C LEU A 281 7.59 0.20 -13.06
N ASN A 282 8.50 -0.43 -12.31
CA ASN A 282 9.94 -0.10 -12.35
C ASN A 282 10.66 -0.77 -13.53
N GLN A 283 10.24 -1.98 -13.92
CA GLN A 283 10.99 -2.86 -14.82
C GLN A 283 10.19 -3.33 -16.03
N GLY A 284 8.92 -2.91 -16.16
CA GLY A 284 7.97 -3.43 -17.14
C GLY A 284 7.18 -4.63 -16.60
N ALA A 285 5.92 -4.75 -17.02
CA ALA A 285 5.04 -5.85 -16.64
C ALA A 285 5.44 -7.17 -17.31
N ASP A 286 5.79 -7.12 -18.60
CA ASP A 286 6.14 -8.26 -19.43
C ASP A 286 7.36 -7.97 -20.33
N GLY A 287 7.78 -8.97 -21.09
CA GLY A 287 8.82 -8.83 -22.10
C GLY A 287 10.17 -9.40 -21.65
N ASP A 288 11.11 -8.55 -21.25
CA ASP A 288 12.49 -8.99 -21.03
C ASP A 288 12.69 -9.78 -19.72
N SER A 289 13.90 -10.28 -19.50
CA SER A 289 14.22 -11.10 -18.34
C SER A 289 14.30 -10.34 -17.00
N GLY A 290 14.22 -9.01 -17.06
CA GLY A 290 14.16 -8.07 -15.94
C GLY A 290 12.73 -7.61 -15.62
N SER A 291 11.78 -7.70 -16.54
CA SER A 291 10.35 -7.44 -16.31
C SER A 291 9.75 -8.29 -15.17
N LEU A 292 8.56 -7.93 -14.70
CA LEU A 292 7.82 -8.75 -13.73
C LEU A 292 7.66 -10.19 -14.23
N GLU A 293 7.24 -10.39 -15.49
CA GLU A 293 7.17 -11.71 -16.12
C GLU A 293 8.50 -12.48 -16.04
N GLY A 294 9.60 -11.82 -16.43
CA GLY A 294 10.93 -12.39 -16.43
C GLY A 294 11.44 -12.79 -15.04
N VAL A 295 11.18 -11.97 -14.03
CA VAL A 295 11.53 -12.27 -12.63
C VAL A 295 10.67 -13.42 -12.10
N LEU A 296 9.36 -13.42 -12.40
CA LEU A 296 8.45 -14.50 -12.00
C LEU A 296 8.88 -15.86 -12.57
N ALA A 297 9.28 -15.91 -13.84
CA ALA A 297 9.76 -17.13 -14.50
C ALA A 297 10.97 -17.77 -13.79
N LYS A 298 11.80 -16.95 -13.13
CA LYS A 298 13.00 -17.38 -12.39
C LYS A 298 12.74 -17.66 -10.91
N SER A 299 11.52 -17.42 -10.42
CA SER A 299 11.19 -17.45 -8.98
C SER A 299 10.75 -18.82 -8.47
N GLY A 300 10.60 -19.81 -9.36
CA GLY A 300 10.14 -21.15 -9.01
C GLY A 300 8.61 -21.27 -8.94
N SER A 301 8.11 -22.32 -8.31
CA SER A 301 6.68 -22.71 -8.34
C SER A 301 6.10 -23.06 -6.96
N SER A 302 6.74 -22.64 -5.87
CA SER A 302 6.22 -22.90 -4.53
C SER A 302 4.83 -22.31 -4.34
N THR A 303 3.89 -23.10 -3.81
CA THR A 303 2.55 -22.64 -3.43
C THR A 303 2.53 -22.00 -2.05
N ASN A 304 3.64 -22.04 -1.30
CA ASN A 304 3.78 -21.29 -0.06
C ASN A 304 4.22 -19.85 -0.38
N GLU A 305 3.35 -18.89 -0.11
CA GLU A 305 3.55 -17.48 -0.48
C GLU A 305 4.87 -16.91 0.07
N LYS A 306 5.21 -17.17 1.34
CA LYS A 306 6.46 -16.68 1.94
C LYS A 306 7.69 -17.28 1.26
N THR A 307 7.70 -18.58 0.99
CA THR A 307 8.79 -19.25 0.27
C THR A 307 8.93 -18.73 -1.15
N PHE A 308 7.80 -18.58 -1.87
CA PHE A 308 7.80 -18.03 -3.22
C PHE A 308 8.33 -16.59 -3.23
N MET A 309 7.80 -15.71 -2.38
CA MET A 309 8.19 -14.31 -2.35
C MET A 309 9.65 -14.10 -1.92
N THR A 310 10.17 -14.96 -1.04
CA THR A 310 11.61 -14.97 -0.69
C THR A 310 12.47 -15.24 -1.93
N SER A 311 12.10 -16.23 -2.74
CA SER A 311 12.76 -16.52 -4.02
C SER A 311 12.61 -15.35 -5.00
N PHE A 312 11.40 -14.80 -5.13
CA PHE A 312 11.11 -13.67 -6.00
C PHE A 312 12.00 -12.45 -5.69
N TYR A 313 12.09 -12.04 -4.42
CA TYR A 313 12.95 -10.92 -4.04
C TYR A 313 14.43 -11.21 -4.31
N ALA A 314 14.88 -12.45 -4.10
CA ALA A 314 16.25 -12.84 -4.42
C ALA A 314 16.54 -12.75 -5.93
N GLN A 315 15.58 -13.09 -6.80
CA GLN A 315 15.73 -12.91 -8.24
C GLN A 315 15.68 -11.44 -8.65
N ARG A 316 14.72 -10.66 -8.14
CA ARG A 316 14.59 -9.23 -8.44
C ARG A 316 15.85 -8.45 -8.04
N THR A 317 16.42 -8.76 -6.86
CA THR A 317 17.65 -8.12 -6.36
C THR A 317 18.84 -8.27 -7.31
N LYS A 318 18.89 -9.33 -8.14
CA LYS A 318 19.98 -9.54 -9.11
C LYS A 318 19.93 -8.56 -10.29
N VAL A 319 18.75 -8.02 -10.61
CA VAL A 319 18.51 -7.24 -11.83
C VAL A 319 18.04 -5.80 -11.57
N VAL A 320 17.51 -5.49 -10.39
CA VAL A 320 16.87 -4.20 -10.09
C VAL A 320 17.80 -2.98 -10.21
N ASP A 321 19.10 -3.17 -10.01
CA ASP A 321 20.13 -2.12 -10.15
C ASP A 321 20.84 -2.18 -11.52
N THR A 322 20.30 -2.94 -12.47
CA THR A 322 20.84 -3.09 -13.83
C THR A 322 19.95 -2.36 -14.84
N ASN A 323 20.38 -2.29 -16.11
CA ASN A 323 19.59 -1.73 -17.22
C ASN A 323 19.00 -0.34 -16.95
N GLU A 324 19.67 0.47 -16.13
CA GLU A 324 19.23 1.83 -15.75
C GLU A 324 17.85 1.88 -15.09
N TYR A 325 17.33 0.77 -14.56
CA TYR A 325 16.07 0.78 -13.80
C TYR A 325 16.20 1.66 -12.55
N ASN A 326 17.32 1.53 -11.82
CA ASN A 326 17.61 2.33 -10.64
C ASN A 326 19.11 2.63 -10.53
N GLN A 327 19.46 3.81 -10.01
CA GLN A 327 20.83 4.11 -9.60
C GLN A 327 21.22 3.22 -8.41
N PRO A 328 22.29 2.42 -8.49
CA PRO A 328 22.68 1.56 -7.37
C PRO A 328 23.12 2.37 -6.14
N PRO A 329 22.72 1.99 -4.90
CA PRO A 329 21.98 0.78 -4.51
C PRO A 329 20.47 1.02 -4.30
N ASN A 330 19.87 2.03 -4.95
CA ASN A 330 18.49 2.44 -4.71
C ASN A 330 17.51 1.30 -5.03
N GLY A 331 17.73 0.55 -6.12
CA GLY A 331 16.91 -0.60 -6.49
C GLY A 331 17.02 -1.75 -5.48
N LYS A 332 18.22 -2.06 -4.99
CA LYS A 332 18.38 -3.04 -3.90
C LYS A 332 17.66 -2.62 -2.61
N ASN A 333 17.71 -1.33 -2.25
CA ASN A 333 16.99 -0.81 -1.10
C ASN A 333 15.46 -0.90 -1.31
N ARG A 334 14.96 -0.58 -2.51
CA ARG A 334 13.56 -0.75 -2.92
C ARG A 334 13.07 -2.18 -2.72
N VAL A 335 13.79 -3.20 -3.21
CA VAL A 335 13.45 -4.62 -2.98
C VAL A 335 13.53 -5.00 -1.49
N LYS A 336 14.49 -4.40 -0.77
CA LYS A 336 14.64 -4.61 0.67
C LYS A 336 13.45 -4.12 1.49
N GLN A 337 12.70 -3.11 1.02
CA GLN A 337 11.48 -2.65 1.70
C GLN A 337 10.47 -3.78 1.82
N TRP A 338 10.13 -4.39 0.68
CA TRP A 338 9.17 -5.48 0.56
C TRP A 338 9.61 -6.75 1.28
N SER A 339 10.87 -7.15 1.11
CA SER A 339 11.40 -8.36 1.77
C SER A 339 11.51 -8.20 3.29
N SER A 340 11.77 -6.99 3.79
CA SER A 340 11.78 -6.72 5.23
C SER A 340 10.38 -6.82 5.84
N LEU A 341 9.34 -6.30 5.16
CA LEU A 341 7.95 -6.45 5.59
C LEU A 341 7.51 -7.92 5.61
N LEU A 342 7.90 -8.70 4.59
CA LEU A 342 7.67 -10.15 4.59
C LEU A 342 8.33 -10.84 5.80
N GLY A 343 9.55 -10.42 6.16
CA GLY A 343 10.26 -10.90 7.34
C GLY A 343 9.58 -10.55 8.66
N MET A 344 8.91 -9.39 8.73
CA MET A 344 8.14 -8.94 9.89
C MET A 344 6.75 -9.60 9.99
N GLY A 345 6.26 -10.20 8.91
CA GLY A 345 4.91 -10.76 8.83
C GLY A 345 3.83 -9.75 8.45
N GLU A 346 4.23 -8.57 7.96
CA GLU A 346 3.34 -7.47 7.56
C GLU A 346 2.79 -7.71 6.14
N THR A 347 2.04 -8.80 5.96
CA THR A 347 1.61 -9.24 4.62
C THR A 347 0.30 -8.59 4.16
N ASP A 348 -0.59 -8.24 5.09
CA ASP A 348 -1.85 -7.57 4.76
C ASP A 348 -1.71 -6.05 4.63
N LEU A 349 -0.60 -5.46 5.11
CA LEU A 349 -0.34 -4.02 5.12
C LEU A 349 -1.41 -3.19 5.85
N LYS A 350 -2.00 -3.76 6.91
CA LYS A 350 -2.92 -3.06 7.80
C LYS A 350 -2.24 -2.73 9.13
N ASP A 351 -2.59 -1.59 9.72
CA ASP A 351 -1.93 -0.98 10.88
C ASP A 351 -0.39 -0.88 10.71
N ALA A 352 0.06 -0.74 9.46
CA ALA A 352 1.45 -0.96 9.05
C ALA A 352 2.29 0.33 8.98
N ASP A 353 1.75 1.50 9.35
CA ASP A 353 2.43 2.80 9.23
C ASP A 353 3.85 2.80 9.83
N ALA A 354 4.01 2.23 11.04
CA ALA A 354 5.31 2.16 11.70
C ALA A 354 6.28 1.22 10.98
N ALA A 355 5.79 0.14 10.39
CA ALA A 355 6.59 -0.81 9.62
C ALA A 355 7.02 -0.18 8.29
N VAL A 356 6.10 0.47 7.56
CA VAL A 356 6.37 1.21 6.33
C VAL A 356 7.42 2.30 6.57
N ALA A 357 7.25 3.14 7.59
CA ALA A 357 8.23 4.17 7.96
C ALA A 357 9.62 3.59 8.28
N LYS A 358 9.66 2.43 8.95
CA LYS A 358 10.91 1.74 9.26
C LYS A 358 11.63 1.22 8.01
N VAL A 359 10.91 0.57 7.10
CA VAL A 359 11.55 -0.07 5.92
C VAL A 359 11.90 0.93 4.82
N THR A 360 11.27 2.10 4.82
CA THR A 360 11.57 3.22 3.90
C THR A 360 12.64 4.17 4.43
N ASN A 361 13.14 3.96 5.65
CA ASN A 361 14.20 4.76 6.25
C ASN A 361 15.59 4.37 5.70
N TRP A 362 15.85 4.77 4.46
CA TRP A 362 17.13 4.66 3.78
C TRP A 362 17.34 5.88 2.89
N THR A 363 18.59 6.21 2.57
CA THR A 363 18.96 7.39 1.77
C THR A 363 18.95 7.06 0.28
N LEU A 364 18.18 7.80 -0.50
CA LEU A 364 18.24 7.75 -1.97
C LEU A 364 19.55 8.38 -2.44
N LYS A 365 20.28 7.69 -3.32
CA LYS A 365 21.55 8.16 -3.90
C LYS A 365 21.36 8.86 -5.24
#